data_AF-A0A819CHE8-F1
#
_entry.id   AF-A0A819CHE8-F1
#
_cell.length_a   1.000
_cell.length_b   1.000
_cell.length_c   1.000
_cell.angle_alpha   90.00
_cell.angle_beta   90.00
_cell.angle_gamma   90.00
#
_symmetry.space_group_name_H-M   'P 1'
#
loop_
_entity.id
_entity.type
_entity.pdbx_description
1 polymer ?
#
loop_
_entity_poly.entity_id
_entity_poly.type
_entity_poly.pdbx_seq_one_letter_code
_entity_poly.pdbx_strand_id
1 'polypeptide(L)'
;MDSVLLELLPHSHAPNLNKILVIKLQNNIKARAAISEELSSTILHSALRSFPLHSAGSLPKSDSLTRSIRRQRQIQSPDESSLLSAELKKTDRGDDFVLHEDEKLIVFTTRSNLSVLKNCKHCSNALITSASGTNANGINFLTFKWKSLSS
;
A
#
# COMPACT_ATOMS: atom_id res chain seq x y z
N MET A 1 22.89 44.41 -15.21
CA MET A 1 23.60 43.27 -14.59
C MET A 1 22.58 42.16 -14.61
N ASP A 2 22.53 41.47 -15.74
CA ASP A 2 21.35 40.70 -16.13
C ASP A 2 21.60 39.28 -15.66
N SER A 3 20.93 38.91 -14.57
CA SER A 3 21.03 37.59 -13.97
C SER A 3 20.23 36.62 -14.84
N VAL A 4 20.92 35.90 -15.72
CA VAL A 4 20.33 34.85 -16.54
C VAL A 4 20.04 33.65 -15.64
N LEU A 5 18.76 33.47 -15.32
CA LEU A 5 18.25 32.33 -14.56
C LEU A 5 18.23 31.11 -15.51
N LEU A 6 19.33 30.37 -15.54
CA LEU A 6 19.44 29.10 -16.25
C LEU A 6 18.56 28.07 -15.54
N GLU A 7 17.32 27.94 -16.00
CA GLU A 7 16.45 26.83 -15.64
C GLU A 7 17.14 25.53 -16.05
N LEU A 8 17.48 24.69 -15.05
CA LEU A 8 18.06 23.36 -15.26
C LEU A 8 17.04 22.48 -15.97
N LEU A 9 17.07 22.50 -17.31
CA LEU A 9 16.37 21.54 -18.14
C LEU A 9 16.73 20.13 -17.65
N PRO A 10 15.73 19.26 -17.36
CA PRO A 10 16.00 17.88 -16.98
C PRO A 10 16.70 17.20 -18.14
N HIS A 11 18.00 16.98 -18.00
CA HIS A 11 18.81 16.33 -19.02
C HIS A 11 18.41 14.85 -19.08
N SER A 12 17.93 14.43 -20.25
CA SER A 12 17.52 13.05 -20.50
C SER A 12 18.77 12.18 -20.65
N HIS A 13 19.10 11.38 -19.63
CA HIS A 13 20.15 10.38 -19.73
C HIS A 13 19.65 9.17 -20.52
N ALA A 14 20.54 8.61 -21.35
CA ALA A 14 20.28 7.33 -21.98
C ALA A 14 19.97 6.25 -20.91
N PRO A 15 19.03 5.33 -21.17
CA PRO A 15 18.66 4.30 -20.21
C PRO A 15 19.86 3.42 -19.84
N ASN A 16 20.07 3.21 -18.54
CA ASN A 16 21.12 2.30 -18.08
C ASN A 16 20.69 0.83 -18.31
N LEU A 17 21.34 0.16 -19.26
CA LEU A 17 21.06 -1.22 -19.64
C LEU A 17 21.11 -2.19 -18.46
N ASN A 18 22.07 -2.03 -17.54
CA ASN A 18 22.19 -2.89 -16.37
C ASN A 18 20.96 -2.78 -15.46
N LYS A 19 20.43 -1.56 -15.27
CA LYS A 19 19.21 -1.34 -14.49
C LYS A 19 17.99 -2.00 -15.15
N ILE A 20 17.89 -1.94 -16.48
CA ILE A 20 16.81 -2.60 -17.22
C ILE A 20 16.84 -4.12 -16.99
N LEU A 21 18.01 -4.74 -17.05
CA LEU A 21 18.17 -6.17 -16.81
C LEU A 21 17.79 -6.56 -15.38
N VAL A 22 18.17 -5.76 -14.39
CA VAL A 22 17.78 -5.95 -12.99
C VAL A 22 16.27 -5.85 -12.80
N ILE A 23 15.62 -4.86 -13.43
CA ILE A 23 14.15 -4.70 -13.37
C ILE A 23 13.45 -5.92 -13.99
N LYS A 24 13.93 -6.40 -15.15
CA LYS A 24 13.40 -7.62 -15.78
C LYS A 24 13.52 -8.83 -14.86
N LEU A 25 14.68 -9.02 -14.23
CA LEU A 25 14.88 -10.09 -13.26
C LEU A 25 13.90 -9.99 -12.08
N GLN A 26 13.76 -8.81 -11.49
CA GLN A 26 12.83 -8.59 -10.38
C GLN A 26 11.38 -8.89 -10.76
N ASN A 27 10.96 -8.48 -11.95
CA ASN A 27 9.62 -8.76 -12.45
C ASN A 27 9.40 -10.25 -12.66
N ASN A 28 10.39 -10.97 -13.20
CA ASN A 28 10.32 -12.42 -13.36
C ASN A 28 10.25 -13.15 -12.01
N ILE A 29 11.06 -12.73 -11.03
CA ILE A 29 11.03 -13.27 -9.67
C ILE A 29 9.65 -13.05 -9.05
N LYS A 30 9.08 -11.84 -9.17
CA LYS A 30 7.74 -11.53 -8.66
C LYS A 30 6.66 -12.35 -9.36
N ALA A 31 6.67 -12.43 -10.68
CA ALA A 31 5.70 -13.20 -11.46
C ALA A 31 5.72 -14.68 -11.07
N ARG A 32 6.92 -15.27 -10.92
CA ARG A 32 7.06 -16.66 -10.47
C ARG A 32 6.63 -16.84 -9.01
N ALA A 33 7.06 -15.95 -8.12
CA ALA A 33 6.71 -15.99 -6.70
C ALA A 33 5.20 -15.88 -6.45
N ALA A 34 4.50 -15.17 -7.34
CA ALA A 34 3.05 -15.05 -7.34
C ALA A 34 2.40 -16.43 -7.51
N ILE A 35 2.79 -17.22 -8.51
CA ILE A 35 2.07 -18.46 -8.85
C ILE A 35 2.65 -19.75 -8.25
N SER A 36 3.81 -19.69 -7.61
CA SER A 36 4.61 -20.87 -7.26
C SER A 36 4.76 -21.08 -5.76
N GLU A 37 4.59 -22.33 -5.32
CA GLU A 37 4.83 -22.82 -3.95
C GLU A 37 6.30 -23.17 -3.64
N GLU A 38 7.22 -22.97 -4.59
CA GLU A 38 8.63 -23.28 -4.39
C GLU A 38 9.26 -22.54 -3.20
N LEU A 39 10.37 -23.01 -2.63
CA LEU A 39 11.09 -22.24 -1.62
C LEU A 39 11.62 -20.92 -2.23
N SER A 40 11.64 -19.84 -1.44
CA SER A 40 12.16 -18.54 -1.91
C SER A 40 13.62 -18.62 -2.36
N SER A 41 14.41 -19.45 -1.69
CA SER A 41 15.80 -19.76 -2.07
C SER A 41 15.87 -20.39 -3.45
N THR A 42 15.01 -21.37 -3.75
CA THR A 42 14.95 -22.04 -5.06
C THR A 42 14.65 -21.05 -6.19
N ILE A 43 13.63 -20.21 -6.01
CA ILE A 43 13.26 -19.16 -6.99
C ILE A 43 14.45 -18.21 -7.21
N LEU A 44 15.07 -17.75 -6.13
CA LEU A 44 16.18 -16.80 -6.20
C LEU A 44 17.42 -17.41 -6.86
N HIS A 45 17.85 -18.60 -6.44
CA HIS A 45 19.01 -19.28 -7.01
C HIS A 45 18.82 -19.60 -8.49
N SER A 46 17.62 -20.06 -8.86
CA SER A 46 17.26 -20.31 -10.27
C SER A 46 17.36 -19.02 -11.10
N ALA A 47 16.80 -17.92 -10.60
CA ALA A 47 16.81 -16.64 -11.32
C ALA A 47 18.22 -16.03 -11.44
N LEU A 48 19.05 -16.13 -10.39
CA LEU A 48 20.42 -15.62 -10.39
C LEU A 48 21.36 -16.44 -11.27
N ARG A 49 21.13 -17.76 -11.41
CA ARG A 49 21.98 -18.64 -12.24
C ARG A 49 22.02 -18.21 -13.71
N SER A 50 20.92 -17.68 -14.23
CA SER A 50 20.80 -17.18 -15.61
C SER A 50 21.13 -15.69 -15.77
N PHE A 51 21.52 -15.00 -14.70
CA PHE A 51 21.70 -13.54 -14.75
C PHE A 51 23.09 -13.15 -15.29
N PRO A 52 23.20 -12.15 -16.18
CA PRO A 52 24.49 -11.76 -16.75
C PRO A 52 25.46 -11.19 -15.72
N LEU A 53 26.71 -11.68 -15.73
CA LEU A 53 27.75 -11.28 -14.77
C LEU A 53 28.08 -9.78 -14.84
N HIS A 54 28.08 -9.19 -16.05
CA HIS A 54 28.39 -7.77 -16.25
C HIS A 54 27.35 -6.82 -15.63
N SER A 55 26.14 -7.31 -15.36
CA SER A 55 25.08 -6.54 -14.70
C SER A 55 24.94 -6.89 -13.21
N ALA A 56 25.68 -7.88 -12.71
CA ALA A 56 25.54 -8.40 -11.34
C ALA A 56 25.79 -7.33 -10.26
N GLY A 57 26.70 -6.38 -10.52
CA GLY A 57 26.98 -5.27 -9.61
C GLY A 57 25.81 -4.30 -9.42
N SER A 58 24.78 -4.35 -10.27
CA SER A 58 23.57 -3.54 -10.14
C SER A 58 22.44 -4.26 -9.38
N LEU A 59 22.65 -5.51 -8.95
CA LEU A 59 21.62 -6.27 -8.24
C LEU A 59 21.41 -5.75 -6.82
N PRO A 60 20.16 -5.75 -6.33
CA PRO A 60 19.88 -5.61 -4.90
C PRO A 60 20.49 -6.78 -4.13
N LYS A 61 20.72 -6.57 -2.83
CA LYS A 61 21.13 -7.64 -1.90
C LYS A 61 20.15 -8.82 -1.96
N SER A 62 20.67 -10.04 -1.85
CA SER A 62 19.89 -11.29 -1.86
C SER A 62 18.75 -11.29 -0.84
N ASP A 63 18.98 -10.75 0.36
CA ASP A 63 17.96 -10.63 1.40
C ASP A 63 16.78 -9.74 0.97
N SER A 64 17.07 -8.66 0.23
CA SER A 64 16.03 -7.78 -0.31
C SER A 64 15.17 -8.50 -1.33
N LEU A 65 15.79 -9.30 -2.20
CA LEU A 65 15.07 -10.10 -3.20
C LEU A 65 14.22 -11.18 -2.52
N THR A 66 14.75 -11.86 -1.51
CA THR A 66 14.03 -12.85 -0.71
C THR A 66 12.82 -12.24 0.00
N ARG A 67 12.98 -11.05 0.60
CA ARG A 67 11.85 -10.31 1.19
C ARG A 67 10.79 -9.94 0.14
N SER A 68 11.19 -9.57 -1.07
CA SER A 68 10.25 -9.27 -2.16
C SER A 68 9.44 -10.50 -2.56
N ILE A 69 10.05 -11.69 -2.61
CA ILE A 69 9.37 -12.97 -2.88
C ILE A 69 8.30 -13.23 -1.81
N ARG A 70 8.66 -13.12 -0.52
CA ARG A 70 7.74 -13.35 0.60
C ARG A 70 6.55 -12.39 0.57
N ARG A 71 6.82 -11.10 0.33
CA ARG A 71 5.75 -10.08 0.20
C ARG A 71 4.81 -10.39 -0.95
N GLN A 72 5.34 -10.82 -2.10
CA GLN A 72 4.51 -11.13 -3.26
C GLN A 72 3.51 -12.25 -2.99
N ARG A 73 3.87 -13.25 -2.18
CA ARG A 73 2.97 -14.33 -1.76
C ARG A 73 1.87 -13.87 -0.82
N GLN A 74 2.18 -12.97 0.10
CA GLN A 74 1.19 -12.43 1.04
C GLN A 74 0.12 -11.58 0.35
N ILE A 75 0.43 -10.99 -0.81
CA ILE A 75 -0.53 -10.20 -1.61
C ILE A 75 -1.63 -11.10 -2.22
N GLN A 76 -1.38 -12.40 -2.37
CA GLN A 76 -2.29 -13.31 -3.08
C GLN A 76 -3.42 -13.93 -2.25
N SER A 77 -3.63 -13.50 -1.00
CA SER A 77 -4.80 -13.97 -0.26
C SER A 77 -5.35 -12.91 0.71
N PRO A 78 -6.29 -12.05 0.30
CA PRO A 78 -7.49 -11.93 1.08
C PRO A 78 -8.31 -13.20 0.83
N ASP A 79 -8.44 -14.04 1.84
CA ASP A 79 -9.55 -14.98 1.86
C ASP A 79 -10.82 -14.11 1.79
N GLU A 80 -11.64 -14.24 0.74
CA GLU A 80 -12.87 -13.46 0.53
C GLU A 80 -13.86 -13.60 1.72
N SER A 81 -13.59 -14.54 2.63
CA SER A 81 -14.33 -14.76 3.88
C SER A 81 -13.79 -14.03 5.10
N SER A 82 -12.69 -13.27 5.01
CA SER A 82 -12.04 -12.66 6.19
C SER A 82 -12.72 -11.36 6.65
N LEU A 83 -14.03 -11.42 6.88
CA LEU A 83 -14.65 -10.52 7.85
C LEU A 83 -13.93 -10.74 9.17
N LEU A 84 -13.45 -9.67 9.80
CA LEU A 84 -12.85 -9.78 11.13
C LEU A 84 -13.85 -10.50 12.06
N SER A 85 -13.39 -11.52 12.78
CA SER A 85 -14.26 -12.20 13.74
C SER A 85 -14.80 -11.17 14.74
N ALA A 86 -16.03 -11.38 15.23
CA ALA A 86 -16.70 -10.41 16.10
C ALA A 86 -15.86 -10.08 17.36
N GLU A 87 -14.99 -10.99 17.79
CA GLU A 87 -14.06 -10.82 18.89
C GLU A 87 -12.92 -9.85 18.55
N LEU A 88 -12.40 -9.88 17.32
CA LEU A 88 -11.34 -8.99 16.85
C LEU A 88 -11.82 -7.58 16.48
N LYS A 89 -13.14 -7.36 16.48
CA LYS A 89 -13.75 -6.04 16.23
C LYS A 89 -13.86 -5.18 17.48
N LYS A 90 -13.52 -5.72 18.66
CA LYS A 90 -13.60 -5.03 19.94
C LYS A 90 -12.21 -4.74 20.48
N THR A 91 -12.07 -3.62 21.17
CA THR A 91 -10.89 -3.32 21.99
C THR A 91 -10.86 -4.20 23.24
N ASP A 92 -9.73 -4.23 23.95
CA ASP A 92 -9.62 -4.89 25.27
C ASP A 92 -10.62 -4.37 26.31
N ARG A 93 -11.20 -3.18 26.08
CA ARG A 93 -12.23 -2.55 26.92
C ARG A 93 -13.66 -2.89 26.49
N GLY A 94 -13.82 -3.65 25.42
CA GLY A 94 -15.11 -4.02 24.85
C GLY A 94 -15.71 -3.02 23.87
N ASP A 95 -15.05 -1.89 23.60
CA ASP A 95 -15.51 -0.88 22.64
C ASP A 95 -15.33 -1.37 21.20
N ASP A 96 -16.30 -1.07 20.32
CA ASP A 96 -16.18 -1.32 18.87
C ASP A 96 -15.03 -0.49 18.28
N PHE A 97 -14.05 -1.20 17.69
CA PHE A 97 -12.85 -0.63 17.08
C PHE A 97 -12.93 -0.61 15.55
N VAL A 98 -13.89 -1.32 14.95
CA VAL A 98 -14.14 -1.33 13.51
C VAL A 98 -15.44 -0.59 13.25
N LEU A 99 -15.35 0.63 12.70
CA LEU A 99 -16.51 1.47 12.41
C LEU A 99 -17.12 1.17 11.04
N HIS A 100 -16.26 0.77 10.09
CA HIS A 100 -16.65 0.50 8.72
C HIS A 100 -15.79 -0.65 8.18
N GLU A 101 -16.44 -1.61 7.54
CA GLU A 101 -15.83 -2.75 6.89
C GLU A 101 -16.57 -2.95 5.57
N ASP A 102 -15.83 -2.80 4.48
CA ASP A 102 -16.25 -3.06 3.11
C ASP A 102 -15.13 -3.85 2.41
N GLU A 103 -15.41 -4.46 1.27
CA GLU A 103 -14.48 -5.31 0.51
C GLU A 103 -13.13 -4.61 0.19
N LYS A 104 -13.14 -3.28 0.14
CA LYS A 104 -11.98 -2.46 -0.26
C LYS A 104 -11.36 -1.66 0.89
N LEU A 105 -12.05 -1.54 2.03
CA LEU A 105 -11.66 -0.61 3.08
C LEU A 105 -12.16 -1.06 4.46
N ILE A 106 -11.24 -1.12 5.42
CA ILE A 106 -11.56 -1.28 6.84
C ILE A 106 -11.09 -0.03 7.57
N VAL A 107 -12.01 0.61 8.31
CA VAL A 107 -11.72 1.79 9.13
C VAL A 107 -11.67 1.40 10.59
N PHE A 108 -10.45 1.38 11.13
CA PHE A 108 -10.17 1.12 12.54
C PHE A 108 -10.24 2.43 13.34
N THR A 109 -11.32 2.61 14.10
CA THR A 109 -11.49 3.76 14.99
C THR A 109 -12.57 3.48 16.02
N THR A 110 -12.49 4.16 17.16
CA THR A 110 -13.52 4.14 18.20
C THR A 110 -14.39 5.40 18.12
N ARG A 111 -15.57 5.35 18.75
CA ARG A 111 -16.42 6.54 18.91
C ARG A 111 -15.72 7.66 19.69
N SER A 112 -14.86 7.32 20.64
CA SER A 112 -14.04 8.28 21.39
C SER A 112 -12.99 8.96 20.51
N ASN A 113 -12.32 8.22 19.62
CA ASN A 113 -11.37 8.81 18.67
C ASN A 113 -12.07 9.80 17.73
N LEU A 114 -13.28 9.47 17.26
CA LEU A 114 -14.07 10.40 16.44
C LEU A 114 -14.48 11.67 17.17
N SER A 115 -14.81 11.61 18.47
CA SER A 115 -15.16 12.80 19.23
C SER A 115 -13.96 13.72 19.44
N VAL A 116 -12.76 13.16 19.63
CA VAL A 116 -11.50 13.94 19.66
C VAL A 116 -11.25 14.62 18.31
N LEU A 117 -11.42 13.91 17.20
CA LEU A 117 -11.25 14.47 15.86
C LEU A 117 -12.26 15.59 15.56
N LYS A 118 -13.52 15.45 15.99
CA LYS A 118 -14.55 16.50 15.86
C LYS A 118 -14.22 17.77 16.64
N ASN A 119 -13.54 17.63 17.78
CA ASN A 119 -13.20 18.75 18.66
C ASN A 119 -11.80 19.34 18.38
N CYS A 120 -11.04 18.76 17.46
CA CYS A 120 -9.70 19.20 17.10
C CYS A 120 -9.73 20.42 16.15
N LYS A 121 -9.50 21.62 16.69
CA LYS A 121 -9.45 22.89 15.92
C LYS A 121 -8.29 22.98 14.92
N HIS A 122 -7.27 22.12 15.03
CA HIS A 122 -6.09 22.09 14.15
C HIS A 122 -6.10 20.96 13.11
N CYS A 123 -7.11 20.08 13.14
CA CYS A 123 -7.24 18.98 12.18
C CYS A 123 -7.87 19.44 10.83
N SER A 124 -7.80 20.74 10.54
CA SER A 124 -8.62 21.48 9.57
C SER A 124 -8.38 21.17 8.09
N ASN A 125 -7.42 20.31 7.75
CA ASN A 125 -7.15 19.94 6.36
C ASN A 125 -7.77 18.59 5.95
N ALA A 126 -8.44 17.90 6.87
CA ALA A 126 -9.27 16.74 6.57
C ALA A 126 -10.62 16.89 7.30
N LEU A 127 -11.48 17.76 6.76
CA LEU A 127 -12.83 17.92 7.27
C LEU A 127 -13.66 16.70 6.85
N ILE A 128 -13.70 15.70 7.73
CA ILE A 128 -14.59 14.55 7.62
C ILE A 128 -15.97 15.02 8.07
N THR A 129 -16.78 15.54 7.14
CA THR A 129 -18.19 15.81 7.42
C THR A 129 -18.92 14.48 7.38
N SER A 130 -19.23 13.93 8.55
CA SER A 130 -20.10 12.77 8.70
C SER A 130 -21.55 13.24 8.66
N ALA A 131 -22.30 12.93 7.62
CA ALA A 131 -23.76 13.06 7.63
C ALA A 131 -24.36 11.69 7.97
N SER A 132 -25.17 11.62 9.02
CA SER A 132 -26.00 10.44 9.27
C SER A 132 -27.29 10.61 8.47
N GLY A 133 -27.53 9.71 7.52
CA GLY A 133 -28.80 9.61 6.80
C GLY A 133 -29.47 8.27 7.09
N THR A 134 -30.80 8.28 7.14
CA THR A 134 -31.62 7.08 7.08
C THR A 134 -32.18 6.96 5.67
N ASN A 135 -32.07 5.79 5.04
CA ASN A 135 -32.73 5.53 3.76
C ASN A 135 -34.21 5.21 4.02
N ALA A 136 -34.98 5.10 2.94
CA ALA A 136 -36.38 4.70 2.97
C ALA A 136 -36.64 3.34 3.68
N ASN A 137 -35.59 2.55 3.94
CA ASN A 137 -35.66 1.27 4.64
C ASN A 137 -35.21 1.36 6.13
N GLY A 138 -35.00 2.57 6.67
CA GLY A 138 -34.62 2.78 8.07
C GLY A 138 -33.17 2.41 8.42
N ILE A 139 -32.32 2.16 7.42
CA ILE A 139 -30.91 1.82 7.64
C ILE A 139 -30.11 3.12 7.78
N ASN A 140 -29.41 3.26 8.91
CA ASN A 140 -28.49 4.36 9.16
C ASN A 140 -27.20 4.16 8.35
N PHE A 141 -26.82 5.13 7.54
CA PHE A 141 -25.50 5.18 6.90
C PHE A 141 -24.77 6.47 7.24
N LEU A 142 -23.44 6.35 7.28
CA LEU A 142 -22.50 7.42 7.47
C LEU A 142 -21.88 7.76 6.12
N THR A 143 -22.24 8.91 5.57
CA THR A 143 -21.64 9.40 4.33
C THR A 143 -20.43 10.25 4.67
N PHE A 144 -19.27 9.90 4.10
CA PHE A 144 -18.04 10.66 4.22
C PHE A 144 -17.78 11.43 2.93
N LYS A 145 -17.85 12.77 2.98
CA LYS A 145 -17.58 13.62 1.82
C LYS A 145 -16.22 14.28 1.98
N TRP A 146 -15.25 13.86 1.17
CA TRP A 146 -13.95 14.52 1.08
C TRP A 146 -14.07 15.80 0.25
N LYS A 147 -13.76 16.94 0.85
CA LYS A 147 -13.66 18.21 0.12
C LYS A 147 -12.19 18.58 0.02
N SER A 148 -11.58 18.33 -1.14
CA SER A 148 -10.25 18.87 -1.45
C SER A 148 -10.38 20.37 -1.65
N LEU A 149 -9.73 21.17 -0.80
CA LEU A 149 -9.50 22.58 -1.07
C LEU A 149 -8.13 22.68 -1.74
N SER A 150 -8.14 22.79 -3.08
CA SER A 150 -6.96 23.22 -3.83
C SER A 150 -6.66 24.67 -3.44
N SER A 151 -5.50 24.88 -2.82
CA SER A 151 -4.96 26.21 -2.54
C SER A 151 -4.35 26.83 -3.79
#